data_AF-A0A8H5GPQ9-F1
#
_entry.id   AF-A0A8H5GPQ9-F1
#
_cell.length_a   1.000
_cell.length_b   1.000
_cell.length_c   1.000
_cell.angle_alpha   90.00
_cell.angle_beta   90.00
_cell.angle_gamma   90.00
#
_symmetry.space_group_name_H-M   'P 1'
#
loop_
_entity.id
_entity.type
_entity.pdbx_description
1 polymer ?
#
loop_
_entity_poly.entity_id
_entity_poly.type
_entity_poly.pdbx_seq_one_letter_code
_entity_poly.pdbx_strand_id
1 'polypeptide(L)'
;MRFIGIEIAKMHRIDVIHGDLTTSNMMLRHLESTSTAELILIDFGLSYQSTLTEDKAVDLYVLERAFSSTHPDSEPMFNSVLAAYADTMGKDWPAIKNRLDDVRLRGRKRSMVG
;
A
#
# COMPACT_ATOMS: atom_id res chain seq x y z
N MET A 1 12.03 1.47 -3.18
CA MET A 1 10.67 1.18 -2.66
C MET A 1 9.79 0.32 -3.58
N ARG A 2 10.23 -0.06 -4.79
CA ARG A 2 9.40 -0.90 -5.69
C ARG A 2 8.94 -2.23 -5.09
N PHE A 3 9.79 -2.89 -4.29
CA PHE A 3 9.46 -4.16 -3.65
C PHE A 3 8.24 -4.05 -2.70
N ILE A 4 8.02 -2.90 -2.05
CA ILE A 4 6.82 -2.65 -1.23
C ILE A 4 5.56 -2.76 -2.08
N GLY A 5 5.52 -2.04 -3.22
CA GLY A 5 4.37 -2.07 -4.12
C GLY A 5 4.11 -3.46 -4.69
N ILE A 6 5.17 -4.24 -4.96
CA ILE A 6 5.07 -5.62 -5.45
C ILE A 6 4.43 -6.54 -4.40
N GLU A 7 4.89 -6.51 -3.14
CA GLU A 7 4.35 -7.39 -2.10
C GLU A 7 2.89 -7.06 -1.76
N ILE A 8 2.54 -5.77 -1.70
CA ILE A 8 1.14 -5.36 -1.50
C ILE A 8 0.26 -5.79 -2.68
N ALA A 9 0.75 -5.68 -3.91
CA ALA A 9 0.00 -6.13 -5.07
C ALA A 9 -0.20 -7.65 -5.08
N LYS A 10 0.79 -8.44 -4.66
CA LYS A 10 0.63 -9.90 -4.51
C LYS A 10 -0.46 -10.22 -3.50
N MET A 11 -0.49 -9.53 -2.35
CA MET A 11 -1.53 -9.69 -1.33
C MET A 11 -2.92 -9.30 -1.88
N HIS A 12 -3.05 -8.15 -2.53
CA HIS A 12 -4.32 -7.70 -3.10
C HIS A 12 -4.80 -8.54 -4.30
N ARG A 13 -3.91 -9.23 -5.02
CA ARG A 13 -4.26 -10.15 -6.11
C ARG A 13 -4.96 -11.42 -5.62
N ILE A 14 -4.66 -11.84 -4.40
CA ILE A 14 -5.37 -12.96 -3.75
C ILE A 14 -6.52 -12.45 -2.87
N ASP A 15 -6.96 -11.20 -3.11
CA ASP A 15 -8.05 -10.54 -2.41
C ASP A 15 -7.86 -10.41 -0.89
N VAL A 16 -6.62 -10.42 -0.41
CA VAL A 16 -6.31 -10.14 1.00
C VAL A 16 -6.07 -8.64 1.16
N ILE A 17 -6.71 -8.04 2.17
CA ILE A 17 -6.55 -6.66 2.60
C ILE A 17 -5.86 -6.69 3.96
N HIS A 18 -4.82 -5.86 4.16
CA HIS A 18 -4.09 -5.85 5.43
C HIS A 18 -4.88 -5.17 6.54
N GLY A 19 -5.53 -4.03 6.23
CA GLY A 19 -6.36 -3.27 7.17
C GLY A 19 -5.59 -2.34 8.11
N ASP A 20 -4.26 -2.47 8.17
CA ASP A 20 -3.35 -1.60 8.94
C ASP A 20 -1.97 -1.50 8.26
N LEU A 21 -1.97 -1.10 6.99
CA LEU A 21 -0.76 -1.10 6.17
C LEU A 21 0.15 0.10 6.49
N THR A 22 0.95 -0.02 7.54
CA THR A 22 1.95 0.99 7.96
C THR A 22 3.39 0.52 7.69
N THR A 23 4.36 1.44 7.71
CA THR A 23 5.78 1.08 7.55
C THR A 23 6.34 0.27 8.72
N SER A 24 5.75 0.38 9.91
CA SER A 24 6.11 -0.42 11.10
C SER A 24 5.68 -1.89 10.97
N ASN A 25 4.66 -2.17 10.14
CA ASN A 25 4.19 -3.52 9.83
C ASN A 25 4.95 -4.17 8.65
N MET A 26 6.12 -3.63 8.31
CA MET A 26 6.99 -4.12 7.24
C MET A 26 8.38 -4.48 7.80
N MET A 27 8.80 -5.71 7.60
CA MET A 27 10.12 -6.20 8.01
C MET A 27 10.99 -6.50 6.80
N LEU A 28 12.21 -5.94 6.78
CA LEU A 28 13.22 -6.28 5.78
C LEU A 28 14.07 -7.45 6.27
N ARG A 29 14.02 -8.56 5.53
CA ARG A 29 14.87 -9.73 5.75
C ARG A 29 16.03 -9.73 4.76
N HIS A 30 17.25 -9.68 5.28
CA HIS A 30 18.46 -9.85 4.46
C HIS A 30 18.78 -11.35 4.37
N LEU A 31 18.85 -11.88 3.15
CA LEU A 31 19.21 -13.27 2.92
C LEU A 31 20.73 -13.36 2.76
N GLU A 32 21.44 -13.96 3.72
CA GLU A 32 22.92 -14.01 3.74
C GLU A 32 23.57 -14.57 2.47
N SER A 33 22.83 -15.38 1.70
CA SER A 33 23.29 -15.99 0.45
C SER A 33 23.06 -15.15 -0.80
N THR A 34 22.38 -14.01 -0.72
CA THR A 34 22.10 -13.13 -1.86
C THR A 34 22.24 -11.67 -1.46
N SER A 35 22.70 -10.80 -2.36
CA SER A 35 22.64 -9.35 -2.14
C SER A 35 21.21 -8.78 -2.23
N THR A 36 20.18 -9.60 -1.98
CA THR A 36 18.76 -9.23 -2.09
C THR A 36 18.11 -9.18 -0.73
N ALA A 37 17.35 -8.10 -0.48
CA ALA A 37 16.50 -7.96 0.68
C ALA A 37 15.07 -8.33 0.31
N GLU A 38 14.41 -9.08 1.18
CA GLU A 38 13.01 -9.48 1.06
C GLU A 38 12.15 -8.66 2.01
N LEU A 39 10.99 -8.23 1.56
CA LEU A 39 10.03 -7.54 2.40
C LEU A 39 8.98 -8.53 2.90
N ILE A 40 8.77 -8.56 4.20
CA ILE A 40 7.76 -9.38 4.87
C ILE A 40 6.74 -8.43 5.48
N LEU A 41 5.47 -8.61 5.12
CA LEU A 41 4.35 -7.96 5.80
C LEU A 41 4.02 -8.76 7.06
N ILE A 42 3.79 -8.07 8.17
CA ILE A 42 3.48 -8.67 9.46
C ILE A 42 2.21 -8.03 10.03
N ASP A 43 1.67 -8.62 11.10
CA ASP A 43 0.47 -8.14 11.78
C ASP A 43 -0.80 -8.11 10.90
N PHE A 44 -1.29 -9.31 10.58
CA PHE A 44 -2.55 -9.52 9.88
C PHE A 44 -3.77 -9.50 10.83
N GLY A 45 -3.67 -8.92 12.03
CA GLY A 45 -4.73 -8.95 13.05
C GLY A 45 -6.03 -8.26 12.62
N LEU A 46 -5.95 -7.26 11.75
CA LEU A 46 -7.09 -6.55 11.13
C LEU A 46 -7.34 -6.95 9.68
N SER A 47 -6.63 -7.98 9.18
CA SER A 47 -6.75 -8.39 7.80
C SER A 47 -8.05 -9.13 7.53
N TYR A 48 -8.51 -9.04 6.29
CA TYR A 48 -9.69 -9.75 5.83
C TYR A 48 -9.63 -9.97 4.32
N GLN A 49 -10.48 -10.88 3.82
CA GLN A 49 -10.58 -11.14 2.39
C GLN A 49 -11.67 -10.26 1.76
N SER A 50 -11.34 -9.53 0.70
CA SER A 50 -12.27 -8.72 -0.06
C SER A 50 -11.85 -8.54 -1.52
N THR A 51 -12.84 -8.69 -2.41
CA THR A 51 -12.71 -8.44 -3.85
C THR A 51 -12.96 -6.97 -4.22
N LEU A 52 -13.40 -6.15 -3.25
CA LEU A 52 -13.80 -4.77 -3.50
C LEU A 52 -12.59 -3.89 -3.80
N THR A 53 -12.70 -3.07 -4.85
CA THR A 53 -11.67 -2.08 -5.19
C THR A 53 -11.58 -0.96 -4.16
N GLU A 54 -12.65 -0.70 -3.41
CA GLU A 54 -12.68 0.24 -2.28
C GLU A 54 -11.71 -0.20 -1.19
N ASP A 55 -11.74 -1.46 -0.77
CA ASP A 55 -10.91 -1.92 0.34
C ASP A 55 -9.43 -1.89 -0.04
N LYS A 56 -9.09 -2.30 -1.27
CA LYS A 56 -7.72 -2.20 -1.82
C LYS A 56 -7.26 -0.73 -1.88
N ALA A 57 -8.15 0.19 -2.24
CA ALA A 57 -7.85 1.62 -2.30
C ALA A 57 -7.68 2.24 -0.90
N VAL A 58 -8.50 1.84 0.06
CA VAL A 58 -8.37 2.28 1.46
C VAL A 58 -7.06 1.80 2.06
N ASP A 59 -6.65 0.55 1.81
CA ASP A 59 -5.38 0.00 2.31
C ASP A 59 -4.16 0.77 1.74
N LEU A 60 -4.17 1.07 0.43
CA LEU A 60 -3.15 1.92 -0.20
C LEU A 60 -3.15 3.35 0.36
N TYR A 61 -4.32 3.89 0.68
CA TYR A 61 -4.44 5.23 1.27
C TYR A 61 -3.91 5.28 2.71
N VAL A 62 -4.11 4.23 3.52
CA VAL A 62 -3.50 4.11 4.85
C VAL A 62 -1.97 4.17 4.73
N LEU A 63 -1.41 3.42 3.78
CA LEU A 63 0.03 3.43 3.53
C LEU A 63 0.53 4.81 3.09
N GLU A 64 -0.18 5.49 2.18
CA GLU A 64 0.15 6.85 1.75
C GLU A 64 0.28 7.80 2.95
N ARG A 65 -0.68 7.72 3.88
CA ARG A 65 -0.68 8.54 5.10
C ARG A 65 0.46 8.19 6.04
N ALA A 66 0.83 6.92 6.17
CA ALA A 66 1.97 6.48 6.97
C ALA A 66 3.32 6.98 6.41
N PHE A 67 3.44 7.09 5.07
CA PHE A 67 4.62 7.71 4.46
C PHE A 67 4.68 9.21 4.75
N SER A 68 3.57 9.94 4.55
CA SER A 68 3.52 11.39 4.77
C SER A 68 3.74 11.81 6.22
N SER A 69 3.41 10.96 7.20
CA SER A 69 3.60 11.28 8.63
C SER A 69 5.06 11.13 9.09
N THR A 70 5.84 10.30 8.40
CA THR A 70 7.22 9.98 8.82
C THR A 70 8.28 10.80 8.10
N HIS A 71 8.01 11.27 6.87
CA HIS A 71 8.99 12.00 6.06
C HIS A 71 8.32 13.14 5.27
N PRO A 72 8.73 14.42 5.45
CA PRO A 72 8.14 15.57 4.75
C PRO A 72 8.23 15.52 3.22
N ASP A 73 9.19 14.78 2.67
CA ASP A 73 9.42 14.59 1.22
C ASP A 73 9.13 13.14 0.77
N SER A 74 8.16 12.46 1.38
CA SER A 74 7.85 11.05 1.08
C SER A 74 7.15 10.83 -0.26
N GLU A 75 6.67 11.89 -0.91
CA GLU A 75 5.82 11.80 -2.11
C GLU A 75 6.50 11.06 -3.29
N PRO A 76 7.78 11.33 -3.63
CA PRO A 76 8.49 10.56 -4.65
C PRO A 76 8.65 9.07 -4.26
N MET A 77 8.79 8.78 -2.96
CA MET A 77 8.93 7.42 -2.47
C MET A 77 7.63 6.64 -2.64
N PHE A 78 6.50 7.25 -2.26
CA PHE A 78 5.19 6.63 -2.41
C PHE A 78 4.79 6.47 -3.89
N ASN A 79 5.15 7.43 -4.75
CA ASN A 79 4.97 7.30 -6.20
C ASN A 79 5.72 6.08 -6.77
N SER A 80 6.92 5.77 -6.26
CA SER A 80 7.64 4.55 -6.63
C SER A 80 6.92 3.27 -6.18
N VAL A 81 6.27 3.29 -5.01
CA VAL A 81 5.43 2.18 -4.51
C VAL A 81 4.22 1.99 -5.42
N LEU A 82 3.47 3.07 -5.69
CA LEU A 82 2.29 3.02 -6.55
C LEU A 82 2.61 2.58 -7.97
N ALA A 83 3.73 3.02 -8.55
CA ALA A 83 4.15 2.58 -9.88
C ALA A 83 4.39 1.06 -9.92
N ALA A 84 5.09 0.51 -8.93
CA ALA A 84 5.34 -0.93 -8.85
C ALA A 84 4.06 -1.74 -8.56
N TYR A 85 3.16 -1.18 -7.73
CA TYR A 85 1.84 -1.75 -7.49
C TYR A 85 1.01 -1.79 -8.79
N ALA A 86 1.01 -0.70 -9.55
CA ALA A 86 0.31 -0.59 -10.84
C ALA A 86 0.84 -1.60 -11.87
N ASP A 87 2.18 -1.67 -12.03
CA ASP A 87 2.84 -2.65 -12.92
C ASP A 87 2.41 -4.09 -12.57
N THR A 88 2.30 -4.38 -11.28
CA THR A 88 1.92 -5.70 -10.80
C THR A 88 0.41 -5.92 -10.96
N MET A 89 -0.46 -4.98 -10.64
CA MET A 89 -1.91 -5.17 -10.81
C MET A 89 -2.36 -5.23 -12.27
N GLY A 90 -1.61 -4.62 -13.19
CA GLY A 90 -1.88 -4.67 -14.63
C GLY A 90 -3.28 -4.16 -14.97
N LYS A 91 -4.14 -5.04 -15.51
CA LYS A 91 -5.50 -4.68 -15.95
C LYS A 91 -6.44 -4.23 -14.82
N ASP A 92 -6.15 -4.63 -13.57
CA ASP A 92 -7.00 -4.31 -12.42
C ASP A 92 -6.66 -2.92 -11.83
N TRP A 93 -5.48 -2.38 -12.17
CA TRP A 93 -5.00 -1.11 -11.66
C TRP A 93 -5.92 0.08 -11.95
N PRO A 94 -6.46 0.30 -13.18
CA PRO A 94 -7.25 1.50 -13.48
C PRO A 94 -8.47 1.66 -12.56
N ALA A 95 -9.15 0.56 -12.24
CA ALA A 95 -10.30 0.59 -11.33
C ALA A 95 -9.90 0.95 -9.90
N ILE A 96 -8.80 0.38 -9.41
CA ILE A 96 -8.26 0.64 -8.07
C ILE A 96 -7.74 2.08 -7.97
N LYS A 97 -7.06 2.57 -9.01
CA LYS A 97 -6.56 3.95 -9.09
C LYS A 97 -7.69 4.97 -9.00
N ASN A 98 -8.74 4.80 -9.80
CA ASN A 98 -9.89 5.70 -9.76
C ASN A 98 -10.51 5.71 -8.37
N ARG A 99 -10.61 4.54 -7.73
CA ARG A 99 -11.14 4.44 -6.38
C ARG A 99 -10.24 5.07 -5.33
N LEU A 100 -8.92 4.91 -5.44
CA LEU A 100 -7.92 5.57 -4.59
C LEU A 100 -8.05 7.10 -4.67
N ASP A 101 -8.25 7.64 -5.87
CA ASP A 101 -8.45 9.08 -6.05
C ASP A 101 -9.74 9.56 -5.35
N ASP A 102 -10.84 8.78 -5.41
CA ASP A 102 -12.07 9.05 -4.65
C ASP A 102 -11.85 9.00 -3.12
N VAL A 103 -11.10 8.00 -2.65
CA VAL A 103 -10.74 7.85 -1.22
C VAL A 103 -9.92 9.06 -0.76
N ARG A 104 -8.92 9.50 -1.53
CA ARG A 104 -8.10 10.69 -1.24
C ARG A 104 -8.93 11.97 -1.13
N LEU A 105 -9.93 12.14 -1.98
CA LEU A 105 -10.83 13.30 -1.92
C LEU A 105 -11.69 13.27 -0.65
N ARG A 106 -12.19 12.11 -0.25
CA ARG A 106 -12.98 11.94 0.98
C ARG A 106 -12.13 12.12 2.24
N GLY A 107 -10.91 11.58 2.26
CA GLY A 107 -9.98 11.72 3.38
C GLY A 107 -9.56 13.17 3.64
N ARG A 108 -9.35 13.96 2.58
CA ARG A 108 -9.06 15.41 2.69
C ARG A 108 -10.18 16.21 3.35
N LYS A 109 -11.45 15.86 3.11
CA LYS A 109 -12.59 16.53 3.76
C LYS A 109 -12.64 16.31 5.27
N ARG A 110 -12.22 15.14 5.75
CA ARG A 110 -12.17 14.83 7.20
C ARG A 110 -11.04 15.56 7.93
N SER A 111 -9.95 15.88 7.24
CA SER A 111 -8.83 16.62 7.82
C SER A 111 -9.10 18.11 8.07
N MET A 112 -10.18 18.68 7.50
CA MET A 112 -10.59 20.07 7.73
C MET A 112 -11.53 20.26 8.94
N VAL A 113 -11.86 19.17 9.65
CA VAL A 113 -12.57 19.22 10.93
C VAL A 113 -11.57 18.87 12.02
N GLY A 114 -10.75 19.84 12.39
CA GLY A 114 -9.72 19.75 13.43
C GLY A 114 -9.33 21.15 13.86
#